data_AF-A0AAE6QG87-F1
#
_entry.id   AF-A0AAE6QG87-F1
#
_cell.length_a   1.000
_cell.length_b   1.000
_cell.length_c   1.000
_cell.angle_alpha   90.00
_cell.angle_beta   90.00
_cell.angle_gamma   90.00
#
_symmetry.space_group_name_H-M   'P 1'
#
loop_
_entity.id
_entity.type
_entity.pdbx_description
1 polymer ?
#
loop_
_entity_poly.entity_id
_entity_poly.type
_entity_poly.pdbx_seq_one_letter_code
_entity_poly.pdbx_strand_id
1 'polypeptide(L)' 'MFREIASRLVSEGVVSGRAGALSTAAYYQLWKEGEVFDLSKSQVQIHRARLRKLGIDIAKPYHFSNDSIDTGNFAD' A
#
# COMPACT_ATOMS: atom_id res chain seq x y z
N MET A 1 7.54 -7.11 -0.55
CA MET A 1 6.43 -6.15 -0.46
C MET A 1 6.45 -5.01 -1.49
N PHE A 2 7.50 -4.16 -1.63
CA PHE A 2 7.51 -3.10 -2.67
C PHE A 2 7.29 -3.62 -4.10
N ARG A 3 8.06 -4.63 -4.51
CA ARG A 3 7.97 -5.20 -5.87
C ARG A 3 6.62 -5.87 -6.13
N GLU A 4 5.99 -6.42 -5.10
CA GLU A 4 4.68 -7.07 -5.20
C GLU A 4 3.57 -6.04 -5.43
N ILE A 5 3.59 -4.91 -4.72
CA ILE A 5 2.65 -3.80 -4.98
C ILE A 5 2.84 -3.27 -6.40
N ALA A 6 4.07 -3.07 -6.86
CA ALA A 6 4.33 -2.63 -8.22
C ALA A 6 3.78 -3.64 -9.26
N SER A 7 4.01 -4.94 -9.07
CA SER A 7 3.45 -5.98 -9.96
C SER A 7 1.93 -5.99 -9.93
N ARG A 8 1.32 -5.87 -8.75
CA ARG A 8 -0.13 -5.88 -8.56
C ARG A 8 -0.82 -4.68 -9.20
N LEU A 9 -0.22 -3.49 -9.08
CA LEU A 9 -0.70 -2.28 -9.75
C LEU A 9 -0.78 -2.42 -11.28
N VAL A 10 0.18 -3.13 -11.90
CA VAL A 10 0.16 -3.40 -13.34
C VAL A 10 -0.84 -4.52 -13.65
N SER A 11 -0.82 -5.60 -12.88
CA SER A 11 -1.69 -6.77 -13.09
C SER A 11 -3.17 -6.44 -12.97
N GLU A 12 -3.55 -5.55 -12.05
CA GLU A 12 -4.94 -5.11 -11.86
C GLU A 12 -5.30 -3.92 -12.77
N GLY A 13 -4.42 -3.53 -13.70
CA GLY A 13 -4.67 -2.44 -14.65
C GLY A 13 -4.78 -1.06 -13.99
N VAL A 14 -4.30 -0.89 -12.75
CA VAL A 14 -4.34 0.39 -12.03
C VAL A 14 -3.42 1.42 -12.68
N VAL A 15 -2.30 0.96 -13.23
CA VAL A 15 -1.35 1.76 -14.01
C VAL A 15 -0.89 1.00 -15.25
N SER A 16 -0.68 1.72 -16.35
CA SER A 16 -0.26 1.13 -17.63
C SER A 16 1.24 0.84 -17.71
N GLY A 17 2.06 1.56 -16.95
CA GLY A 17 3.52 1.54 -17.08
C GLY A 17 4.26 1.15 -15.80
N ARG A 18 5.36 0.42 -15.98
CA ARG A 18 6.21 -0.03 -14.86
C ARG A 18 6.80 1.12 -14.04
N ALA A 19 7.17 2.23 -14.67
CA ALA A 19 7.66 3.41 -13.95
C ALA A 19 6.60 3.97 -12.99
N GLY A 20 5.36 4.14 -13.46
CA GLY A 20 4.25 4.60 -12.62
C GLY A 20 3.89 3.63 -11.50
N ALA A 21 4.04 2.32 -11.74
CA ALA A 21 3.87 1.29 -10.72
C ALA A 21 4.94 1.39 -9.63
N LEU A 22 6.21 1.52 -10.02
CA LEU A 22 7.34 1.64 -9.08
C LEU A 22 7.24 2.92 -8.25
N SER A 23 6.91 4.06 -8.85
CA SER A 23 6.70 5.31 -8.10
C SER A 23 5.56 5.16 -7.09
N THR A 24 4.43 4.56 -7.48
CA THR A 24 3.30 4.34 -6.56
C THR A 24 3.65 3.36 -5.43
N ALA A 25 4.42 2.31 -5.74
CA ALA A 25 4.91 1.38 -4.74
C ALA A 25 5.91 2.03 -3.76
N ALA A 26 6.64 3.08 -4.18
CA ALA A 26 7.55 3.81 -3.30
C ALA A 26 6.77 4.57 -2.22
N TYR A 27 5.65 5.21 -2.58
CA TYR A 27 4.74 5.84 -1.61
C TYR A 27 4.20 4.82 -0.60
N TYR A 28 3.88 3.61 -1.03
CA TYR A 28 3.50 2.54 -0.11
C TYR A 28 4.63 2.15 0.84
N GLN A 29 5.86 2.01 0.33
CA GLN A 29 7.01 1.65 1.17
C GLN A 29 7.33 2.74 2.20
N LEU A 30 7.34 4.01 1.79
CA LEU A 30 7.52 5.15 2.68
C LEU A 30 6.41 5.24 3.73
N TRP A 31 5.15 5.01 3.34
CA TRP A 31 4.02 4.96 4.27
C TRP A 31 4.22 3.88 5.36
N LYS A 32 4.71 2.69 4.97
CA LYS A 32 5.04 1.62 5.91
C LYS A 32 6.19 1.98 6.86
N GLU A 33 7.13 2.78 6.39
CA GLU A 33 8.27 3.26 7.17
C GLU A 33 7.88 4.40 8.13
N GLY A 34 6.62 4.87 8.06
CA GLY A 34 6.07 5.89 8.96
C GLY A 34 6.03 7.29 8.35
N GLU A 35 6.32 7.43 7.05
CA GLU A 35 6.23 8.72 6.36
C GLU A 35 4.80 9.28 6.40
N VAL A 36 4.69 10.55 6.77
CA VAL A 36 3.43 11.29 6.79
C VAL A 36 3.35 12.17 5.55
N PHE A 37 2.39 11.90 4.68
CA PHE A 37 2.24 12.65 3.44
C PHE A 37 1.31 13.86 3.61
N ASP A 38 1.69 14.97 2.98
CA ASP A 38 0.82 16.11 2.77
C ASP A 38 -0.27 15.78 1.73
N LEU A 39 -1.49 15.52 2.20
CA LEU A 39 -2.63 15.13 1.36
C LEU A 39 -3.13 16.25 0.43
N SER A 40 -2.66 17.49 0.61
CA SER A 40 -2.99 18.59 -0.30
C SER A 40 -2.22 18.49 -1.63
N LYS A 41 -1.11 17.76 -1.67
CA LYS A 41 -0.28 17.60 -2.87
C LYS A 41 -0.94 16.68 -3.89
N SER A 42 -1.05 17.14 -5.13
CA SER A 42 -1.65 16.38 -6.24
C SER A 42 -0.99 15.01 -6.46
N GLN A 43 0.34 14.93 -6.35
CA GLN A 43 1.08 13.66 -6.47
C GLN A 43 0.66 12.65 -5.39
N VAL A 44 0.53 13.09 -4.14
CA VAL A 44 0.07 12.25 -3.02
C VAL A 44 -1.35 11.75 -3.30
N GLN A 45 -2.24 12.62 -3.78
CA GLN A 45 -3.61 12.25 -4.12
C GLN A 45 -3.66 11.20 -5.25
N ILE A 46 -2.84 11.35 -6.29
CA ILE A 46 -2.75 10.39 -7.40
C ILE A 46 -2.29 9.02 -6.90
N HIS A 47 -1.21 8.96 -6.12
CA HIS A 47 -0.68 7.69 -5.63
C HIS A 47 -1.62 7.05 -4.60
N ARG A 48 -2.23 7.85 -3.72
CA ARG A 48 -3.28 7.38 -2.81
C ARG A 48 -4.46 6.78 -3.56
N ALA A 49 -4.97 7.45 -4.61
CA ALA A 49 -6.09 6.94 -5.40
C ALA A 49 -5.77 5.58 -6.05
N ARG A 50 -4.54 5.39 -6.52
CA ARG A 50 -4.07 4.11 -7.06
C ARG A 50 -3.98 3.03 -5.98
N LEU A 51 -3.39 3.34 -4.83
CA LEU A 51 -3.27 2.40 -3.71
C LEU A 51 -4.63 2.01 -3.13
N ARG A 52 -5.60 2.92 -3.12
CA ARG A 52 -6.97 2.64 -2.67
C ARG A 52 -7.68 1.60 -3.54
N LYS A 53 -7.32 1.49 -4.82
CA LYS A 53 -7.82 0.39 -5.68
C LYS A 53 -7.32 -0.99 -5.21
N LEU A 54 -6.18 -1.04 -4.51
CA LEU A 54 -5.64 -2.25 -3.89
C LEU A 54 -6.05 -2.42 -2.42
N GLY A 55 -6.99 -1.60 -1.92
CA GLY A 55 -7.43 -1.63 -0.52
C GLY A 55 -6.49 -0.92 0.47
N ILE A 56 -5.50 -0.17 -0.01
CA ILE A 56 -4.52 0.52 0.84
C ILE A 56 -4.82 2.02 0.86
N ASP A 57 -4.93 2.62 2.05
CA ASP A 57 -5.15 4.07 2.19
C ASP A 57 -4.05 4.74 3.02
N ILE A 58 -3.09 5.37 2.31
CA ILE A 58 -1.94 6.06 2.91
C ILE A 58 -2.30 7.37 3.63
N ALA A 59 -3.57 7.78 3.61
CA ALA A 59 -4.06 8.88 4.45
C ALA A 59 -4.33 8.44 5.89
N LYS A 60 -4.41 7.14 6.14
CA LYS A 60 -4.55 6.59 7.49
C LYS A 60 -3.17 6.27 8.05
N PRO A 61 -2.96 6.35 9.37
CA PRO A 61 -1.72 5.86 9.98
C PRO A 61 -1.49 4.40 9.61
N TYR A 62 -0.23 4.03 9.41
CA TYR A 62 0.12 2.64 9.15
C TYR A 62 -0.15 1.81 10.41
N HIS A 63 -1.25 1.08 10.39
CA HIS A 63 -1.54 0.07 11.40
C HIS A 63 -1.06 -1.28 10.88
N PHE A 64 0.03 -1.79 11.44
CA PHE A 64 0.30 -3.22 11.35
C PHE A 64 -0.74 -3.93 12.23
N SER A 65 -1.90 -4.26 11.66
CA SER A 65 -2.80 -5.19 12.33
C SER A 65 -2.14 -6.56 12.25
N ASN A 66 -1.57 -7.01 13.37
CA ASN A 66 -1.18 -8.39 13.57
C ASN A 66 -2.46 -9.22 13.73
N ASP A 67 -3.21 -9.35 12.64
CA ASP A 67 -4.44 -10.13 12.61
C ASP A 67 -4.05 -11.62 12.66
N SER A 68 -4.35 -12.22 13.81
CA SER A 68 -4.55 -13.66 14.03
C SER A 68 -3.31 -14.56 14.12
N ILE A 69 -2.61 -14.54 15.28
CA ILE A 69 -2.26 -15.83 15.91
C ILE A 69 -3.51 -16.27 16.67
N ASP A 70 -4.36 -17.02 15.98
CA ASP A 70 -5.36 -17.88 16.60
C ASP A 70 -4.61 -18.96 17.38
N THR A 71 -4.33 -18.72 18.67
CA THR A 71 -3.83 -19.74 19.62
C THR A 71 -4.97 -20.59 20.20
N GLY A 72 -6.14 -20.56 19.56
CA GLY A 72 -7.34 -21.26 19.98
C GLY A 72 -7.45 -22.70 19.49
N ASN A 73 -6.38 -23.50 19.38
CA ASN A 73 -6.54 -24.96 19.29
C ASN A 73 -5.23 -25.76 19.46
N PHE A 74 -4.72 -25.93 20.69
CA PHE A 74 -3.93 -27.11 21.06
C PHE A 74 -4.31 -27.53 22.48
N ALA A 75 -5.48 -28.15 22.59
CA ALA A 75 -5.74 -29.13 23.64
C ALA A 75 -5.53 -30.51 23.01
N ASP A 76 -4.40 -31.14 23.32
CA ASP A 76 -4.27 -32.59 23.55
C ASP A 76 -3.20 -32.78 24.63
#